data_AF-A0A7G2RUP3-F1
#
_entry.id   AF-A0A7G2RUP3-F1
#
_cell.length_a   1.000
_cell.length_b   1.000
_cell.length_c   1.000
_cell.angle_alpha   90.00
_cell.angle_beta   90.00
_cell.angle_gamma   90.00
#
_symmetry.space_group_name_H-M   'P 1'
#
loop_
_entity.id
_entity.type
_entity.pdbx_description
1 polymer ?
#
loop_
_entity_poly.entity_id
_entity_poly.type
_entity_poly.pdbx_seq_one_letter_code
_entity_poly.pdbx_strand_id
1 'polypeptide(L)'
;MSMISSTQRLLLGSVLAFSMVAGVHGATPAPEGASVYFITPTDGQTVSSPVTVRFGLDGLGVAPAGVERKGTGHHHLLVDVDDMPATDQPVPSDDRHIHFGGGQTQTSLELSPGEHTLQLLVGDHLHVPHQPPVMSEKITITVE
;
A
#
# COMPACT_ATOMS: atom_id res chain seq x y z
N MET A 1 51.36 -36.06 41.47
CA MET A 1 51.57 -35.84 40.03
C MET A 1 50.23 -35.46 39.40
N SER A 2 50.14 -34.24 38.87
CA SER A 2 48.98 -33.69 38.18
C SER A 2 49.13 -33.95 36.69
N MET A 3 48.16 -34.60 36.03
CA MET A 3 48.03 -34.61 34.57
C MET A 3 46.58 -34.84 34.12
N ILE A 4 46.03 -33.82 33.45
CA ILE A 4 45.28 -33.84 32.18
C ILE A 4 43.90 -34.54 32.15
N SER A 5 42.82 -33.77 31.93
CA SER A 5 42.13 -33.74 30.63
C SER A 5 40.96 -32.75 30.63
N SER A 6 41.16 -31.64 29.94
CA SER A 6 40.07 -30.75 29.53
C SER A 6 39.42 -31.37 28.30
N THR A 7 38.18 -31.83 28.43
CA THR A 7 37.36 -32.23 27.27
C THR A 7 36.46 -31.05 26.90
N GLN A 8 36.91 -30.34 25.88
CA GLN A 8 36.18 -29.26 25.22
C GLN A 8 34.92 -29.84 24.56
N ARG A 9 33.74 -29.52 25.10
CA ARG A 9 32.46 -29.87 24.48
C ARG A 9 32.16 -28.84 23.39
N LEU A 10 32.31 -29.27 22.15
CA LEU A 10 31.93 -28.51 20.96
C LEU A 10 30.40 -28.45 20.89
N LEU A 11 29.82 -27.25 21.09
CA LEU A 11 28.40 -26.98 20.85
C LEU A 11 28.20 -26.81 19.33
N LEU A 12 27.62 -27.80 18.68
CA LEU A 12 27.13 -27.71 17.30
C LEU A 12 25.87 -26.84 17.28
N GLY A 13 26.02 -25.55 16.96
CA GLY A 13 24.89 -24.67 16.65
C GLY A 13 24.32 -25.01 15.29
N SER A 14 23.14 -25.65 15.25
CA SER A 14 22.39 -25.83 14.00
C SER A 14 21.68 -24.53 13.64
N VAL A 15 22.19 -23.81 12.65
CA VAL A 15 21.48 -22.66 12.05
C VAL A 15 20.49 -23.22 11.03
N LEU A 16 19.20 -23.29 11.40
CA LEU A 16 18.14 -23.48 10.41
C LEU A 16 17.98 -22.18 9.62
N ALA A 17 18.47 -22.16 8.39
CA ALA A 17 18.14 -21.12 7.42
C ALA A 17 16.71 -21.36 6.92
N PHE A 18 15.74 -20.61 7.44
CA PHE A 18 14.38 -20.59 6.90
C PHE A 18 14.40 -19.71 5.64
N SER A 19 14.35 -20.33 4.46
CA SER A 19 14.15 -19.59 3.21
C SER A 19 12.70 -19.11 3.15
N MET A 20 12.48 -17.80 3.30
CA MET A 20 11.21 -17.16 2.96
C MET A 20 11.02 -17.25 1.44
N VAL A 21 10.25 -18.25 0.99
CA VAL A 21 9.70 -18.23 -0.36
C VAL A 21 8.57 -17.20 -0.34
N ALA A 22 8.82 -16.01 -0.91
CA ALA A 22 7.75 -15.08 -1.26
C ALA A 22 6.89 -15.78 -2.32
N GLY A 23 5.68 -16.19 -1.94
CA GLY A 23 4.73 -16.80 -2.87
C GLY A 23 4.28 -15.76 -3.89
N VAL A 24 4.27 -16.13 -5.17
CA VAL A 24 3.63 -15.33 -6.22
C VAL A 24 2.13 -15.33 -5.92
N HIS A 25 1.60 -14.18 -5.46
CA HIS A 25 0.16 -14.02 -5.31
C HIS A 25 -0.46 -13.95 -6.71
N GLY A 26 -1.45 -14.80 -6.97
CA GLY A 26 -2.19 -14.74 -8.22
C GLY A 26 -2.95 -13.42 -8.32
N ALA A 27 -3.07 -12.89 -9.53
CA ALA A 27 -3.81 -11.67 -9.81
C ALA A 27 -5.26 -11.71 -9.27
N THR A 28 -5.65 -10.75 -8.43
CA THR A 28 -7.04 -10.58 -8.00
C THR A 28 -7.81 -9.77 -9.06
N PRO A 29 -8.83 -10.34 -9.74
CA PRO A 29 -9.54 -9.62 -10.79
C PRO A 29 -10.32 -8.43 -10.25
N ALA A 30 -10.29 -7.31 -10.98
CA ALA A 30 -11.18 -6.18 -10.76
C ALA A 30 -12.57 -6.48 -11.34
N PRO A 31 -13.67 -6.18 -10.63
CA PRO A 31 -15.00 -6.10 -11.22
C PRO A 31 -15.03 -5.15 -12.43
N GLU A 32 -15.83 -5.49 -13.43
CA GLU A 32 -16.03 -4.64 -14.61
C GLU A 32 -16.67 -3.30 -14.18
N GLY A 33 -16.15 -2.19 -14.70
CA GLY A 33 -16.63 -0.83 -14.37
C GLY A 33 -16.17 -0.31 -13.00
N ALA A 34 -15.34 -1.05 -12.28
CA ALA A 34 -14.73 -0.60 -11.04
C ALA A 34 -13.99 0.73 -11.19
N SER A 35 -14.21 1.66 -10.27
CA SER A 35 -13.53 2.95 -10.28
C SER A 35 -13.24 3.46 -8.88
N VAL A 36 -12.08 4.09 -8.70
CA VAL A 36 -11.70 4.81 -7.48
C VAL A 36 -11.44 6.27 -7.85
N TYR A 37 -11.89 7.21 -7.03
CA TYR A 37 -11.88 8.62 -7.39
C TYR A 37 -11.75 9.53 -6.17
N PHE A 38 -11.24 10.74 -6.41
CA PHE A 38 -11.22 11.79 -5.39
C PHE A 38 -12.60 12.46 -5.30
N ILE A 39 -13.10 12.58 -4.07
CA ILE A 39 -14.22 13.47 -3.75
C ILE A 39 -13.69 14.88 -3.45
N THR A 40 -12.55 14.97 -2.78
CA THR A 40 -11.76 16.18 -2.54
C THR A 40 -10.32 15.78 -2.22
N PRO A 41 -9.31 16.59 -2.53
CA PRO A 41 -9.39 17.75 -3.41
C PRO A 41 -9.69 17.35 -4.87
N THR A 42 -10.10 18.31 -5.68
CA THR A 42 -10.21 18.13 -7.14
C THR A 42 -8.92 18.54 -7.82
N ASP A 43 -8.72 18.09 -9.05
CA ASP A 43 -7.59 18.53 -9.87
C ASP A 43 -7.54 20.06 -10.03
N GLY A 44 -6.33 20.62 -9.94
CA GLY A 44 -6.05 22.05 -9.99
C GLY A 44 -6.46 22.85 -8.74
N GLN A 45 -6.93 22.19 -7.67
CA GLN A 45 -7.42 22.91 -6.50
C GLN A 45 -6.28 23.46 -5.63
N THR A 46 -6.41 24.72 -5.22
CA THR A 46 -5.59 25.32 -4.15
C THR A 46 -6.22 25.04 -2.78
N VAL A 47 -5.42 24.56 -1.84
CA VAL A 47 -5.86 24.14 -0.48
C VAL A 47 -4.86 24.58 0.58
N SER A 48 -5.29 24.61 1.85
CA SER A 48 -4.41 24.85 3.00
C SER A 48 -4.04 23.54 3.69
N SER A 49 -2.83 23.45 4.25
CA SER A 49 -2.46 22.33 5.13
C SER A 49 -3.14 22.44 6.51
N PRO A 50 -3.64 21.34 7.11
CA PRO A 50 -3.66 19.99 6.55
C PRO A 50 -4.73 19.80 5.45
N VAL A 51 -4.36 19.07 4.41
CA VAL A 51 -5.24 18.78 3.28
C VAL A 51 -6.17 17.63 3.65
N THR A 52 -7.47 17.91 3.68
CA THR A 52 -8.49 16.85 3.77
C THR A 52 -8.64 16.17 2.42
N VAL A 53 -8.30 14.88 2.37
CA VAL A 53 -8.47 14.04 1.18
C VAL A 53 -9.56 13.02 1.44
N ARG A 54 -10.55 12.94 0.55
CA ARG A 54 -11.67 11.99 0.63
C ARG A 54 -11.77 11.18 -0.64
N PHE A 55 -11.98 9.89 -0.49
CA PHE A 55 -11.97 8.90 -1.56
C PHE A 55 -13.39 8.37 -1.79
N GLY A 56 -13.69 8.05 -3.04
CA GLY A 56 -14.85 7.25 -3.43
C GLY A 56 -14.41 5.99 -4.16
N LEU A 57 -15.25 4.96 -4.09
CA LEU A 57 -15.06 3.67 -4.75
C LEU A 57 -16.42 3.21 -5.27
N ASP A 58 -16.47 2.79 -6.54
CA ASP A 58 -17.64 2.20 -7.17
C ASP A 58 -17.28 0.85 -7.81
N GLY A 59 -18.22 -0.09 -7.82
CA GLY A 59 -18.01 -1.44 -8.36
C GLY A 59 -17.16 -2.38 -7.49
N LEU A 60 -16.53 -1.92 -6.41
CA LEU A 60 -15.88 -2.75 -5.36
C LEU A 60 -16.39 -2.40 -3.96
N GLY A 61 -16.33 -3.38 -3.06
CA GLY A 61 -16.44 -3.13 -1.62
C GLY A 61 -15.09 -2.79 -0.98
N VAL A 62 -15.14 -2.17 0.20
CA VAL A 62 -13.96 -1.92 1.03
C VAL A 62 -13.89 -2.99 2.13
N ALA A 63 -12.75 -3.64 2.28
CA ALA A 63 -12.46 -4.59 3.35
C ALA A 63 -11.09 -4.32 3.97
N PRO A 64 -10.89 -4.64 5.27
CA PRO A 64 -9.57 -4.51 5.87
C PRO A 64 -8.52 -5.38 5.17
N ALA A 65 -7.27 -4.89 5.12
CA ALA A 65 -6.13 -5.68 4.69
C ALA A 65 -6.01 -6.97 5.51
N GLY A 66 -5.54 -8.04 4.87
CA GLY A 66 -5.47 -9.38 5.45
C GLY A 66 -6.80 -10.14 5.50
N VAL A 67 -7.94 -9.50 5.20
CA VAL A 67 -9.24 -10.18 5.11
C VAL A 67 -9.55 -10.47 3.64
N GLU A 68 -9.33 -11.71 3.22
CA GLU A 68 -9.71 -12.14 1.87
C GLU A 68 -11.23 -12.15 1.73
N ARG A 69 -11.74 -11.29 0.87
CA ARG A 69 -13.16 -11.25 0.49
C ARG A 69 -13.29 -10.90 -0.99
N LYS A 70 -14.13 -11.67 -1.68
CA LYS A 70 -14.35 -11.49 -3.11
C LYS A 70 -14.95 -10.10 -3.40
N GLY A 71 -14.41 -9.43 -4.43
CA GLY A 71 -14.92 -8.14 -4.90
C GLY A 71 -14.65 -6.99 -3.92
N THR A 72 -13.62 -7.13 -3.09
CA THR A 72 -13.21 -6.08 -2.16
C THR A 72 -11.72 -5.83 -2.20
N GLY A 73 -11.34 -4.63 -1.80
CA GLY A 73 -9.96 -4.22 -1.57
C GLY A 73 -9.92 -3.10 -0.55
N HIS A 74 -8.83 -2.34 -0.57
CA HIS A 74 -8.67 -1.15 0.26
C HIS A 74 -7.86 -0.07 -0.46
N HIS A 75 -7.98 1.17 0.00
CA HIS A 75 -7.38 2.32 -0.66
C HIS A 75 -5.89 2.43 -0.35
N HIS A 76 -5.14 2.90 -1.33
CA HIS A 76 -3.81 3.45 -1.24
C HIS A 76 -3.82 4.86 -1.83
N LEU A 77 -3.08 5.78 -1.20
CA LEU A 77 -2.84 7.11 -1.74
C LEU A 77 -1.36 7.25 -2.06
N LEU A 78 -1.09 7.59 -3.31
CA LEU A 78 0.23 7.88 -3.83
C LEU A 78 0.41 9.39 -3.82
N VAL A 79 1.45 9.88 -3.15
CA VAL A 79 1.78 11.30 -3.01
C VAL A 79 3.09 11.57 -3.74
N ASP A 80 3.04 12.47 -4.70
CA ASP A 80 4.17 12.87 -5.53
C ASP A 80 4.86 11.73 -6.28
N VAL A 81 4.18 10.60 -6.53
CA VAL A 81 4.75 9.42 -7.19
C VAL A 81 4.66 9.56 -8.71
N ASP A 82 5.80 9.44 -9.40
CA ASP A 82 5.87 9.52 -10.87
C ASP A 82 5.44 8.20 -11.53
N ASP A 83 6.11 7.11 -11.14
CA ASP A 83 5.93 5.77 -11.70
C ASP A 83 4.97 4.93 -10.86
N MET A 84 4.02 4.26 -11.50
CA MET A 84 3.08 3.38 -10.81
C MET A 84 3.81 2.18 -10.16
N PRO A 85 3.39 1.75 -8.96
CA PRO A 85 3.85 0.50 -8.36
C PRO A 85 3.66 -0.70 -9.28
N ALA A 86 4.49 -1.73 -9.09
CA ALA A 86 4.33 -3.00 -9.79
C ALA A 86 2.95 -3.61 -9.50
N THR A 87 2.29 -4.13 -10.54
CA THR A 87 0.90 -4.65 -10.46
C THR A 87 0.82 -6.09 -9.95
N ASP A 88 1.96 -6.71 -9.66
CA ASP A 88 2.10 -8.10 -9.21
C ASP A 88 2.84 -8.21 -7.86
N GLN A 89 3.11 -7.08 -7.21
CA GLN A 89 3.74 -6.99 -5.89
C GLN A 89 2.88 -6.15 -4.95
N PRO A 90 3.03 -6.32 -3.63
CA PRO A 90 2.45 -5.40 -2.66
C PRO A 90 2.91 -3.96 -2.94
N VAL A 91 1.99 -3.02 -2.85
CA VAL A 91 2.31 -1.59 -2.93
C VAL A 91 3.30 -1.25 -1.80
N PRO A 92 4.36 -0.45 -2.08
CA PRO A 92 5.30 0.00 -1.05
C PRO A 92 4.56 0.70 0.08
N SER A 93 5.09 0.62 1.30
CA SER A 93 4.56 1.34 2.46
C SER A 93 5.62 2.32 2.94
N ASP A 94 5.54 3.56 2.46
CA ASP A 94 6.44 4.66 2.81
C ASP A 94 5.67 6.00 2.84
N ASP A 95 6.37 7.10 3.07
CA ASP A 95 5.75 8.43 3.20
C ASP A 95 5.02 8.90 1.92
N ARG A 96 5.32 8.29 0.76
CA ARG A 96 4.69 8.58 -0.53
C ARG A 96 3.64 7.55 -0.93
N HIS A 97 3.51 6.45 -0.19
CA HIS A 97 2.56 5.38 -0.44
C HIS A 97 1.79 5.06 0.84
N ILE A 98 0.67 5.74 1.04
CA ILE A 98 -0.09 5.72 2.30
C ILE A 98 -1.16 4.63 2.23
N HIS A 99 -1.13 3.72 3.21
CA HIS A 99 -2.03 2.57 3.27
C HIS A 99 -3.29 2.87 4.08
N PHE A 100 -4.45 2.53 3.53
CA PHE A 100 -5.75 2.59 4.21
C PHE A 100 -6.34 1.19 4.42
N GLY A 101 -5.49 0.27 4.91
CA GLY A 101 -5.85 -1.12 5.17
C GLY A 101 -6.88 -1.33 6.29
N GLY A 102 -7.32 -0.28 6.99
CA GLY A 102 -8.46 -0.33 7.91
C GLY A 102 -9.81 -0.09 7.23
N GLY A 103 -9.81 0.16 5.92
CA GLY A 103 -11.00 0.55 5.17
C GLY A 103 -11.34 2.05 5.28
N GLN A 104 -10.33 2.89 5.54
CA GLN A 104 -10.52 4.34 5.58
C GLN A 104 -10.90 4.87 4.19
N THR A 105 -11.77 5.87 4.19
CA THR A 105 -12.24 6.58 2.98
C THR A 105 -11.86 8.06 2.98
N GLN A 106 -11.07 8.48 3.98
CA GLN A 106 -10.55 9.84 4.09
C GLN A 106 -9.28 9.87 4.93
N THR A 107 -8.50 10.93 4.76
CA THR A 107 -7.34 11.25 5.58
C THR A 107 -7.12 12.77 5.67
N SER A 108 -6.28 13.18 6.60
CA SER A 108 -5.76 14.55 6.74
C SER A 108 -4.25 14.49 6.51
N LEU A 109 -3.77 15.12 5.44
CA LEU A 109 -2.35 15.10 5.08
C LEU A 109 -1.68 16.42 5.44
N GLU A 110 -0.53 16.32 6.10
CA GLU A 110 0.37 17.45 6.23
C GLU A 110 1.24 17.51 4.97
N LEU A 111 1.07 18.56 4.17
CA LEU A 111 1.85 18.81 2.96
C LEU A 111 2.54 20.17 3.07
N SER A 112 3.77 20.26 2.58
CA SER A 112 4.49 21.54 2.49
C SER A 112 3.79 22.48 1.51
N PRO A 113 3.94 23.81 1.64
CA PRO A 113 3.51 24.73 0.60
C PRO A 113 4.19 24.40 -0.74
N GLY A 114 3.41 24.36 -1.83
CA GLY A 114 3.90 23.98 -3.15
C GLY A 114 2.92 23.13 -3.96
N GLU A 115 3.37 22.69 -5.13
CA GLU A 115 2.61 21.78 -6.00
C GLU A 115 2.82 20.32 -5.56
N HIS A 116 1.73 19.55 -5.51
CA HIS A 116 1.73 18.13 -5.17
C HIS A 116 0.85 17.34 -6.12
N THR A 117 1.24 16.10 -6.45
CA THR A 117 0.40 15.16 -7.19
C THR A 117 -0.17 14.09 -6.27
N LEU A 118 -1.44 13.73 -6.49
CA LEU A 118 -2.14 12.70 -5.73
C LEU A 118 -2.76 11.69 -6.68
N GLN A 119 -2.67 10.40 -6.34
CA GLN A 119 -3.33 9.32 -7.09
C GLN A 119 -3.82 8.22 -6.17
N LEU A 120 -5.02 7.69 -6.41
CA LEU A 120 -5.57 6.56 -5.67
C LEU A 120 -5.32 5.25 -6.41
N LEU A 121 -5.10 4.20 -5.64
CA LEU A 121 -4.93 2.83 -6.12
C LEU A 121 -5.65 1.87 -5.15
N VAL A 122 -6.34 0.86 -5.67
CA VAL A 122 -6.98 -0.17 -4.85
C VAL A 122 -6.11 -1.43 -4.85
N GLY A 123 -5.66 -1.81 -3.66
CA GLY A 123 -5.01 -3.09 -3.38
C GLY A 123 -6.00 -4.14 -2.88
N ASP A 124 -5.73 -5.41 -3.16
CA ASP A 124 -6.45 -6.54 -2.57
C ASP A 124 -6.04 -6.76 -1.10
N HIS A 125 -6.47 -7.87 -0.50
CA HIS A 125 -6.15 -8.18 0.89
C HIS A 125 -4.65 -8.30 1.22
N LEU A 126 -3.77 -8.47 0.22
CA LEU A 126 -2.31 -8.50 0.37
C LEU A 126 -1.63 -7.21 -0.10
N HIS A 127 -2.39 -6.15 -0.36
CA HIS A 127 -1.90 -4.87 -0.92
C HIS A 127 -1.42 -4.99 -2.37
N VAL A 128 -1.74 -6.07 -3.06
CA VAL A 128 -1.39 -6.23 -4.48
C VAL A 128 -2.48 -5.55 -5.31
N PRO A 129 -2.15 -4.72 -6.32
CA PRO A 129 -3.16 -4.13 -7.20
C PRO A 129 -4.07 -5.17 -7.85
N HIS A 130 -5.36 -4.86 -7.98
CA HIS A 130 -6.27 -5.68 -8.78
C HIS A 130 -5.84 -5.73 -10.26
N GLN A 131 -6.41 -6.67 -11.03
CA GLN A 131 -6.18 -6.78 -12.48
C GLN A 131 -7.48 -6.68 -13.30
N PRO A 132 -7.60 -5.70 -14.22
CA PRO A 132 -6.69 -4.54 -14.38
C PRO A 132 -6.66 -3.68 -13.10
N PRO A 133 -5.61 -2.85 -12.90
CA PRO A 133 -5.53 -1.99 -11.72
C PRO A 133 -6.71 -1.02 -11.65
N VAL A 134 -7.33 -0.92 -10.46
CA VAL A 134 -8.36 0.08 -10.17
C VAL A 134 -7.66 1.28 -9.56
N MET A 135 -7.47 2.33 -10.36
CA MET A 135 -6.77 3.55 -9.99
C MET A 135 -7.54 4.78 -10.45
N SER A 136 -7.32 5.91 -9.78
CA SER A 136 -7.89 7.19 -10.18
C SER A 136 -7.04 7.84 -11.27
N GLU A 137 -7.61 8.85 -11.92
CA GLU A 137 -6.79 9.89 -12.55
C GLU A 137 -5.82 10.49 -11.51
N LYS A 138 -4.62 10.86 -11.98
CA LYS A 138 -3.66 11.61 -11.18
C LYS A 138 -4.12 13.07 -11.15
N ILE A 139 -4.23 13.65 -9.97
CA ILE A 139 -4.59 15.05 -9.78
C ILE A 139 -3.38 15.86 -9.31
N THR A 140 -3.33 17.13 -9.66
CA THR A 140 -2.36 18.10 -9.15
C THR A 140 -3.08 19.11 -8.26
N ILE A 141 -2.50 19.42 -7.11
CA ILE A 141 -3.00 20.45 -6.18
C ILE A 141 -1.90 21.44 -5.83
N THR A 142 -2.29 22.62 -5.34
CA THR A 142 -1.37 23.60 -4.77
C THR A 142 -1.69 23.82 -3.30
N VAL A 143 -0.68 23.71 -2.45
CA VAL A 143 -0.80 23.97 -1.01
C VAL A 143 -0.26 25.36 -0.70
N GLU A 144 -1.06 26.20 -0.04
CA GLU A 144 -0.73 27.57 0.39
C GLU A 144 -0.97 27.81 1.89
#